data_AF-A0A3D3WIV9-F1
#
_entry.id   AF-A0A3D3WIV9-F1
#
_cell.length_a   1.000
_cell.length_b   1.000
_cell.length_c   1.000
_cell.angle_alpha   90.00
_cell.angle_beta   90.00
_cell.angle_gamma   90.00
#
_symmetry.space_group_name_H-M   'P 1'
#
loop_
_entity.id
_entity.type
_entity.pdbx_description
1 polymer ?
#
loop_
_entity_poly.entity_id
_entity_poly.type
_entity_poly.pdbx_seq_one_letter_code
_entity_poly.pdbx_strand_id
1 'polypeptide(L)'
;MQTLARWNFNLSTRAKIAVITFALIILVCAKVSQGLANDLIRLSLYDPDHDQWHDILAELAVTPEQRRTGLMHRQYLSDHHGMLFIYEQERPLS
;
A
#
# COMPACT_ATOMS: atom_id res chain seq x y z
N MET A 1 50.51 -10.41 -15.01
CA MET A 1 49.04 -10.57 -15.14
C MET A 1 48.36 -9.59 -14.20
N GLN A 2 47.50 -8.73 -14.77
CA GLN A 2 46.42 -7.94 -14.16
C GLN A 2 46.80 -6.82 -13.17
N THR A 3 47.06 -5.63 -13.72
CA THR A 3 46.90 -4.34 -13.03
C THR A 3 45.41 -4.08 -12.79
N LEU A 4 44.98 -4.13 -11.53
CA LEU A 4 43.63 -3.77 -11.12
C LEU A 4 43.41 -2.26 -11.32
N ALA A 5 42.58 -1.91 -12.30
CA ALA A 5 42.14 -0.55 -12.56
C ALA A 5 41.33 -0.04 -11.35
N ARG A 6 41.97 0.74 -10.48
CA ARG A 6 41.30 1.46 -9.40
C ARG A 6 40.54 2.64 -10.01
N TRP A 7 39.27 2.42 -10.37
CA TRP A 7 38.35 3.45 -10.84
C TRP A 7 38.13 4.50 -9.76
N ASN A 8 38.86 5.61 -9.85
CA ASN A 8 38.73 6.74 -8.94
C ASN A 8 37.72 7.73 -9.57
N PHE A 9 36.42 7.57 -9.25
CA PHE A 9 35.39 8.54 -9.62
C PHE A 9 35.62 9.83 -8.84
N ASN A 10 36.41 10.75 -9.41
CA ASN A 10 36.68 12.04 -8.80
C ASN A 10 35.53 13.01 -9.15
N LEU A 11 34.40 12.81 -8.47
CA LEU A 11 33.20 13.60 -8.66
C LEU A 11 33.38 14.97 -7.96
N SER A 12 33.13 16.06 -8.67
CA SER A 12 33.21 17.41 -8.09
C SER A 12 32.25 17.56 -6.90
N THR A 13 32.57 18.41 -5.92
CA THR A 13 31.77 18.59 -4.70
C THR A 13 30.29 18.86 -5.01
N ARG A 14 30.02 19.61 -6.08
CA ARG A 14 28.67 19.92 -6.59
C ARG A 14 27.93 18.68 -7.11
N ALA A 15 28.62 17.80 -7.83
CA ALA A 15 28.04 16.57 -8.35
C ALA A 15 27.79 15.53 -7.24
N LYS A 16 28.63 15.49 -6.19
CA LYS A 16 28.36 14.68 -4.99
C LYS A 16 27.09 15.14 -4.28
N ILE A 17 26.90 16.44 -4.12
CA ILE A 17 25.69 17.01 -3.49
C ILE A 17 24.45 16.65 -4.32
N ALA A 18 24.49 16.80 -5.65
CA ALA A 18 23.38 16.44 -6.53
C ALA A 18 23.03 14.94 -6.48
N VAL A 19 24.03 14.05 -6.42
CA VAL A 19 23.80 12.61 -6.27
C VAL A 19 23.18 12.28 -4.92
N ILE A 20 23.65 12.92 -3.84
CA ILE A 20 23.10 12.72 -2.49
C ILE A 20 21.65 13.22 -2.41
N THR A 21 21.34 14.40 -2.95
CA THR A 21 19.97 14.92 -2.95
C THR A 21 19.04 14.07 -3.81
N PHE A 22 19.49 13.64 -4.98
CA PHE A 22 18.71 12.74 -5.83
C PHE A 22 18.46 11.37 -5.15
N ALA A 23 19.48 10.81 -4.49
CA ALA A 23 19.34 9.58 -3.71
C ALA A 23 18.38 9.77 -2.51
N LEU A 24 18.41 10.93 -1.84
CA LEU A 24 17.49 11.28 -0.76
C LEU A 24 16.04 11.39 -1.27
N ILE A 25 15.82 11.99 -2.43
CA ILE A 25 14.49 12.10 -3.06
C ILE A 25 13.94 10.71 -3.38
N ILE A 26 14.76 9.82 -3.96
CA ILE A 26 14.38 8.44 -4.26
C ILE A 26 14.03 7.68 -2.96
N LEU A 27 14.81 7.86 -1.89
CA LEU A 27 14.58 7.22 -0.60
C LEU A 27 13.25 7.65 0.04
N VAL A 28 12.87 8.93 -0.06
CA VAL A 28 11.59 9.45 0.44
C VAL A 28 10.42 8.89 -0.38
N CYS A 29 10.55 8.83 -1.70
CA CYS A 29 9.49 8.34 -2.58
C CYS A 29 9.15 6.86 -2.33
N ALA A 30 10.16 6.03 -2.05
CA ALA A 30 9.98 4.60 -1.75
C ALA A 30 9.13 4.34 -0.50
N LYS A 31 9.09 5.27 0.46
CA LYS A 31 8.31 5.10 1.70
C LYS A 31 6.81 5.35 1.50
N VAL A 32 6.42 6.13 0.49
CA VAL A 32 5.02 6.49 0.20
C VAL A 32 4.23 5.34 -0.42
N SER A 33 4.88 4.47 -1.20
CA SER A 33 4.20 3.40 -1.95
C SER A 33 3.66 2.25 -1.08
N GLN A 34 4.02 2.20 0.19
CA GLN A 34 3.65 1.11 1.11
C GLN A 34 2.15 1.13 1.48
N GLY A 35 1.44 2.24 1.23
CA GLY A 35 0.01 2.38 1.50
C GLY A 35 -0.93 1.98 0.36
N LEU A 36 -0.42 1.45 -0.76
CA LEU A 36 -1.22 1.16 -1.96
C LEU A 36 -1.61 -0.32 -2.14
N ALA A 37 -0.98 -1.24 -1.40
CA ALA A 37 -1.30 -2.67 -1.47
C ALA A 37 -2.18 -3.04 -0.28
N ASN A 38 -3.50 -3.04 -0.48
CA ASN A 38 -4.44 -3.60 0.49
C ASN A 38 -4.46 -5.13 0.34
N ASP A 39 -4.45 -5.83 1.47
CA ASP A 39 -4.54 -7.28 1.49
C ASP A 39 -5.98 -7.71 1.14
N LEU A 40 -6.13 -8.70 0.26
CA LEU A 40 -7.44 -9.13 -0.24
C LEU A 40 -7.83 -10.45 0.41
N ILE A 41 -8.96 -10.46 1.11
CA ILE A 41 -9.47 -11.63 1.82
C ILE A 41 -10.80 -12.10 1.23
N ARG A 42 -11.07 -13.40 1.30
CA ARG A 42 -12.37 -13.99 0.93
C ARG A 42 -13.17 -14.25 2.20
N LEU A 43 -14.39 -13.70 2.25
CA LEU A 43 -15.34 -13.85 3.33
C LEU A 43 -16.53 -14.66 2.81
N SER A 44 -16.79 -15.82 3.41
CA SER A 44 -18.00 -16.60 3.13
C SER A 44 -19.04 -16.28 4.21
N LEU A 45 -20.11 -15.58 3.83
CA LEU A 45 -21.21 -15.18 4.71
C LEU A 45 -22.42 -16.07 4.43
N TYR A 46 -23.05 -16.57 5.47
CA TYR A 46 -24.31 -17.29 5.36
C TYR A 46 -25.47 -16.32 5.53
N ASP A 47 -26.37 -16.31 4.55
CA ASP A 47 -27.62 -15.54 4.59
C ASP A 47 -28.76 -16.47 5.03
N PRO A 48 -29.24 -16.33 6.29
CA PRO A 48 -30.29 -17.19 6.84
C PRO A 48 -31.67 -16.93 6.21
N ASP A 49 -31.91 -15.74 5.65
CA ASP A 49 -33.22 -15.38 5.09
C ASP A 49 -33.44 -16.06 3.73
N HIS A 50 -32.35 -16.32 3.00
CA HIS A 50 -32.36 -16.95 1.68
C HIS A 50 -31.74 -18.37 1.65
N ASP A 51 -31.30 -18.88 2.81
CA ASP A 51 -30.63 -20.17 2.98
C ASP A 51 -29.47 -20.40 1.99
N GLN A 52 -28.62 -19.38 1.82
CA GLN A 52 -27.55 -19.38 0.82
C GLN A 52 -26.23 -18.84 1.37
N TRP A 53 -25.12 -19.27 0.76
CA TRP A 53 -23.79 -18.75 1.05
C TRP A 53 -23.37 -17.70 0.02
N HIS A 54 -22.86 -16.57 0.51
CA HIS A 54 -22.28 -15.50 -0.30
C HIS A 54 -20.78 -15.43 -0.08
N ASP A 55 -20.01 -15.47 -1.17
CA ASP A 55 -18.59 -15.19 -1.12
C ASP A 55 -18.34 -13.73 -1.47
N ILE A 56 -17.63 -13.01 -0.60
CA ILE A 56 -17.24 -11.62 -0.79
C ILE A 56 -15.73 -11.51 -0.77
N LEU A 57 -15.15 -10.86 -1.79
CA LEU A 57 -13.75 -10.48 -1.82
C LEU A 57 -13.57 -9.08 -1.24
N ALA A 58 -12.99 -8.99 -0.05
CA ALA A 58 -12.85 -7.75 0.69
C ALA A 58 -11.39 -7.32 0.80
N GLU A 59 -11.12 -6.05 0.50
CA GLU A 59 -9.83 -5.40 0.82
C GLU A 59 -9.77 -5.04 2.30
N LEU A 60 -8.65 -5.29 2.97
CA LEU A 60 -8.46 -4.95 4.38
C LEU A 60 -7.99 -3.50 4.56
N ALA A 61 -8.77 -2.71 5.30
CA ALA A 61 -8.39 -1.38 5.76
C ALA A 61 -8.08 -1.43 7.27
N VAL A 62 -6.79 -1.58 7.59
CA VAL A 62 -6.31 -1.75 8.98
C VAL A 62 -5.82 -0.42 9.55
N THR A 63 -5.00 0.32 8.80
CA THR A 63 -4.43 1.58 9.29
C THR A 63 -5.47 2.71 9.32
N PRO A 64 -5.32 3.72 10.19
CA PRO A 64 -6.17 4.91 10.16
C PRO A 64 -6.22 5.58 8.78
N GLU A 65 -5.09 5.63 8.08
CA GLU A 65 -4.98 6.21 6.74
C GLU A 65 -5.74 5.41 5.69
N GLN A 66 -5.65 4.08 5.72
CA GLN A 66 -6.42 3.18 4.85
C GLN A 66 -7.92 3.35 5.09
N ARG A 67 -8.35 3.39 6.36
CA ARG A 67 -9.76 3.59 6.73
C ARG A 67 -10.30 4.96 6.30
N ARG A 68 -9.49 6.01 6.46
CA ARG A 68 -9.85 7.38 6.02
C ARG A 68 -9.97 7.47 4.50
N THR A 69 -9.11 6.75 3.79
CA THR A 69 -9.13 6.70 2.32
C THR A 69 -10.30 5.86 1.82
N GLY A 70 -10.57 4.72 2.47
CA GLY A 70 -11.67 3.82 2.09
C GLY A 70 -11.63 3.47 0.61
N LEU A 71 -12.80 3.54 -0.03
CA LEU A 71 -12.94 3.36 -1.49
C LEU A 71 -12.87 4.69 -2.27
N MET A 72 -12.37 5.78 -1.66
CA MET A 72 -12.25 7.07 -2.35
C MET A 72 -11.36 6.92 -3.58
N HIS A 73 -11.76 7.55 -4.69
CA HIS A 73 -11.15 7.47 -6.03
C HIS A 73 -11.36 6.16 -6.79
N ARG A 74 -12.06 5.17 -6.23
CA ARG A 74 -12.40 3.96 -6.97
C ARG A 74 -13.54 4.24 -7.97
N GLN A 75 -13.29 3.97 -9.25
CA GLN A 75 -14.29 4.20 -10.31
C GLN A 75 -15.26 3.03 -10.47
N TYR A 76 -14.84 1.83 -10.06
CA TYR A 76 -15.62 0.61 -10.22
C TYR A 76 -15.33 -0.38 -9.07
N LEU A 77 -16.39 -1.02 -8.58
CA LEU A 77 -16.35 -2.11 -7.61
C LEU A 77 -17.13 -3.27 -8.21
N SER A 78 -16.47 -4.41 -8.40
CA SER A 78 -17.13 -5.62 -8.92
C SER A 78 -18.22 -6.10 -7.97
N ASP A 79 -19.19 -6.81 -8.53
CA ASP A 79 -20.16 -7.54 -7.73
C ASP A 79 -19.43 -8.51 -6.79
N HIS A 80 -19.89 -8.61 -5.55
CA HIS A 80 -19.25 -9.43 -4.50
C HIS A 80 -17.85 -8.96 -4.09
N HIS A 81 -17.47 -7.72 -4.39
CA HIS A 81 -16.27 -7.10 -3.84
C HIS A 81 -16.62 -6.02 -2.82
N GLY A 82 -15.72 -5.81 -1.86
CA GLY A 82 -15.89 -4.80 -0.82
C GLY A 82 -14.58 -4.40 -0.16
N MET A 83 -14.72 -3.67 0.95
CA MET A 83 -13.62 -3.31 1.83
C MET A 83 -14.04 -3.58 3.27
N LEU A 84 -13.21 -4.31 4.02
CA LEU A 84 -13.42 -4.62 5.42
C LEU A 84 -12.57 -3.68 6.28
N PHE A 85 -13.25 -2.88 7.11
CA PHE A 85 -12.61 -1.93 8.02
C PHE A 85 -12.40 -2.60 9.38
N ILE A 86 -11.15 -2.75 9.79
CA ILE A 86 -10.80 -3.33 11.09
C ILE A 86 -10.52 -2.20 12.08
N TYR A 87 -11.26 -2.18 13.19
CA TYR A 87 -11.07 -1.25 14.30
C TYR A 87 -10.55 -2.02 15.51
N GLU A 88 -9.53 -1.51 16.18
CA GLU A 88 -8.98 -2.12 17.41
C GLU A 88 -9.95 -2.04 18.59
N GLN A 89 -10.87 -1.06 18.57
CA GLN A 89 -11.84 -0.83 19.61
C GLN A 89 -13.23 -0.74 18.99
N GLU A 90 -14.20 -1.35 19.65
CA GLU A 90 -15.61 -1.17 19.32
C GLU A 90 -15.98 0.31 19.42
N ARG A 91 -16.61 0.82 18.37
CA ARG A 91 -17.10 2.19 18.31
C ARG A 91 -18.53 2.18 17.78
N PRO A 92 -19.42 3.01 18.33
CA PRO A 92 -20.74 3.18 17.77
C PRO A 92 -20.63 3.74 16.36
N LEU A 93 -21.43 3.22 15.44
CA LEU A 93 -21.67 3.84 14.14
C LEU A 93 -22.53 5.08 14.40
N SER A 94 -21.92 6.27 14.30
CA SER A 94 -22.61 7.56 14.44
C SER A 94 -23.25 8.01 13.14
#